data_AF-A0A945UMM8-F1
#
_entry.id   AF-A0A945UMM8-F1
#
_cell.length_a   1.000
_cell.length_b   1.000
_cell.length_c   1.000
_cell.angle_alpha   90.00
_cell.angle_beta   90.00
_cell.angle_gamma   90.00
#
_symmetry.space_group_name_H-M   'P 1'
#
loop_
_entity.id
_entity.type
_entity.pdbx_description
1 polymer ?
#
loop_
_entity_poly.entity_id
_entity_poly.type
_entity_poly.pdbx_seq_one_letter_code
_entity_poly.pdbx_strand_id
1 'polypeptide(L)'
;MIMKSGSMSDKSNIIPLPSTVQNDSFLAARTQLTKLLLRHCLIDSFHRFNDHGKPYPFASADNLLPGQGQAWVEHRDQNTALMFLIDGTLPRPLNKHFRLRASNRVTWRNIQRLAPDQDLSDFKASHCRLDAGEENSSEENGFDLLLQRLISLDYALLAQRSEDDDGMALSHMHVKVERLTDTAIKELGKQLGYVERRLFERGEDYVEALEGKFFEYFGFSANAAGRKSAAAMAAQLLSAQGQRFSVFVAGQEDCRLTVLDQSPGIDQYLLIRPTGLALERFRLAATAAGVKDLRPYAVAKSPGTNGHDDNSAMLYRLKLERTAAAQPGTRRHRDRDLLKPWLWIKDAVVLPLPDQVGPEIPFHWDQDDR
;
A
#
# COMPACT_ATOMS: atom_id res chain seq x y z
N MET A 1 -23.00 11.90 -75.81
CA MET A 1 -24.22 11.51 -75.06
C MET A 1 -23.95 10.10 -74.56
N ILE A 2 -23.61 9.82 -73.31
CA ILE A 2 -24.24 10.17 -72.04
C ILE A 2 -23.14 10.27 -70.96
N MET A 3 -23.23 11.28 -70.10
CA MET A 3 -22.35 11.54 -68.96
C MET A 3 -22.61 10.51 -67.84
N LYS A 4 -21.55 9.99 -67.21
CA LYS A 4 -21.63 9.30 -65.92
C LYS A 4 -21.41 10.31 -64.81
N SER A 5 -22.44 10.52 -64.01
CA SER A 5 -22.47 11.31 -62.80
C SER A 5 -21.64 10.65 -61.69
N GLY A 6 -20.77 11.43 -61.05
CA GLY A 6 -20.08 11.06 -59.82
C GLY A 6 -21.04 11.17 -58.63
N SER A 7 -21.11 10.10 -57.84
CA SER A 7 -21.73 10.11 -56.50
C SER A 7 -20.66 10.53 -55.49
N MET A 8 -20.80 11.73 -54.93
CA MET A 8 -20.06 12.16 -53.74
C MET A 8 -20.68 11.47 -52.53
N SER A 9 -19.94 10.56 -51.89
CA SER A 9 -20.31 10.09 -50.55
C SER A 9 -19.83 11.13 -49.53
N ASP A 10 -20.78 11.80 -48.91
CA ASP A 10 -20.59 12.74 -47.81
C ASP A 10 -19.98 12.00 -46.61
N LYS A 11 -18.65 12.11 -46.45
CA LYS A 11 -17.97 11.67 -45.23
C LYS A 11 -18.09 12.83 -44.25
N SER A 12 -19.05 12.70 -43.34
CA SER A 12 -19.18 13.56 -42.17
C SER A 12 -17.83 13.64 -41.44
N ASN A 13 -17.25 14.85 -41.44
CA ASN A 13 -16.14 15.24 -40.58
C ASN A 13 -16.64 15.24 -39.12
N ILE A 14 -16.61 14.08 -38.47
CA ILE A 14 -16.74 14.00 -37.02
C ILE A 14 -15.38 14.40 -36.46
N ILE A 15 -15.26 15.67 -36.09
CA ILE A 15 -14.20 16.15 -35.21
C ILE A 15 -14.43 15.44 -33.86
N PRO A 16 -13.53 14.58 -33.37
CA PRO A 16 -13.68 14.03 -32.03
C PRO A 16 -13.54 15.21 -31.06
N LEU A 17 -14.64 15.55 -30.40
CA LEU A 17 -14.59 16.39 -29.20
C LEU A 17 -13.65 15.70 -28.20
N PRO A 18 -12.78 16.45 -27.50
CA PRO A 18 -11.98 15.87 -26.43
C PRO A 18 -12.93 15.23 -25.44
N SER A 19 -12.79 13.92 -25.28
CA SER A 19 -13.51 13.15 -24.28
C SER A 19 -13.35 13.84 -22.94
N THR A 20 -14.50 14.21 -22.37
CA THR A 20 -14.72 14.62 -20.98
C THR A 20 -13.71 13.95 -20.04
N VAL A 21 -13.12 14.75 -19.14
CA VAL A 21 -12.16 14.34 -18.10
C VAL A 21 -12.52 12.95 -17.56
N GLN A 22 -11.77 11.95 -18.02
CA GLN A 22 -12.00 10.56 -17.66
C GLN A 22 -11.63 10.44 -16.18
N ASN A 23 -12.63 10.25 -15.32
CA ASN A 23 -12.42 10.03 -13.89
C ASN A 23 -11.53 8.79 -13.76
N ASP A 24 -10.33 8.94 -13.19
CA ASP A 24 -9.31 7.89 -13.17
C ASP A 24 -9.74 6.77 -12.19
N SER A 25 -10.42 5.75 -12.71
CA SER A 25 -11.00 4.65 -11.92
C SER A 25 -9.96 3.92 -11.07
N PHE A 26 -8.71 3.84 -11.54
CA PHE A 26 -7.61 3.29 -10.76
C PHE A 26 -7.28 4.15 -9.54
N LEU A 27 -7.24 5.48 -9.70
CA LEU A 27 -6.95 6.39 -8.59
C LEU A 27 -8.10 6.43 -7.57
N ALA A 28 -9.34 6.38 -8.04
CA ALA A 28 -10.52 6.24 -7.18
C ALA A 28 -10.46 4.93 -6.37
N ALA A 29 -10.22 3.80 -7.04
CA ALA A 29 -10.03 2.50 -6.41
C ALA A 29 -8.87 2.50 -5.40
N ARG A 30 -7.72 3.08 -5.75
CA ARG A 30 -6.57 3.21 -4.83
C ARG A 30 -6.97 4.00 -3.58
N THR A 31 -7.69 5.10 -3.74
CA THR A 31 -8.11 5.97 -2.63
C THR A 31 -9.06 5.23 -1.69
N GLN A 32 -10.08 4.56 -2.23
CA GLN A 32 -11.02 3.76 -1.44
C GLN A 32 -10.33 2.60 -0.73
N LEU A 33 -9.49 1.84 -1.42
CA LEU A 33 -8.73 0.74 -0.81
C LEU A 33 -7.81 1.25 0.29
N THR A 34 -7.17 2.40 0.11
CA THR A 34 -6.34 3.01 1.15
C THR A 34 -7.19 3.27 2.40
N LYS A 35 -8.37 3.88 2.27
CA LYS A 35 -9.28 4.12 3.40
C LYS A 35 -9.67 2.82 4.12
N LEU A 36 -10.10 1.80 3.37
CA LEU A 36 -10.52 0.52 3.93
C LEU A 36 -9.38 -0.21 4.64
N LEU A 37 -8.19 -0.21 4.04
CA LEU A 37 -7.01 -0.85 4.60
C LEU A 37 -6.43 -0.09 5.79
N LEU A 38 -6.56 1.24 5.84
CA LEU A 38 -6.23 2.02 7.02
C LEU A 38 -7.12 1.64 8.20
N ARG A 39 -8.43 1.55 7.96
CA ARG A 39 -9.38 1.10 8.97
C ARG A 39 -9.05 -0.30 9.46
N HIS A 40 -8.93 -1.25 8.54
CA HIS A 40 -8.62 -2.64 8.86
C HIS A 40 -7.25 -2.81 9.55
N CYS A 41 -6.17 -2.34 8.91
CA CYS A 41 -4.81 -2.63 9.36
C CYS A 41 -4.42 -1.84 10.62
N LEU A 42 -4.93 -0.63 10.81
CA LEU A 42 -4.48 0.27 11.88
C LEU A 42 -5.56 0.47 12.95
N ILE A 43 -6.74 0.96 12.57
CA ILE A 43 -7.79 1.33 13.52
C ILE A 43 -8.40 0.10 14.20
N ASP A 44 -8.84 -0.90 13.43
CA ASP A 44 -9.42 -2.12 13.97
C ASP A 44 -8.37 -2.90 14.79
N SER A 45 -7.11 -2.92 14.35
CA SER A 45 -6.00 -3.47 15.14
C SER A 45 -5.89 -2.76 16.48
N PHE A 46 -5.86 -1.43 16.50
CA PHE A 46 -5.81 -0.65 17.75
C PHE A 46 -6.94 -1.01 18.71
N HIS A 47 -8.16 -1.16 18.21
CA HIS A 47 -9.28 -1.62 19.02
C HIS A 47 -9.07 -3.03 19.56
N ARG A 48 -8.59 -3.99 18.76
CA ARG A 48 -8.29 -5.35 19.24
C ARG A 48 -7.24 -5.40 20.34
N PHE A 49 -6.18 -4.59 20.22
CA PHE A 49 -5.20 -4.48 21.30
C PHE A 49 -5.87 -4.02 22.59
N ASN A 50 -6.69 -2.97 22.52
CA ASN A 50 -7.42 -2.46 23.69
C ASN A 50 -8.41 -3.48 24.26
N ASP A 51 -9.18 -4.16 23.40
CA ASP A 51 -10.20 -5.14 23.78
C ASP A 51 -9.56 -6.38 24.44
N HIS A 52 -8.34 -6.73 24.04
CA HIS A 52 -7.53 -7.76 24.71
C HIS A 52 -6.69 -7.24 25.88
N GLY A 53 -6.88 -5.98 26.30
CA GLY A 53 -6.19 -5.37 27.45
C GLY A 53 -4.69 -5.17 27.24
N LYS A 54 -4.22 -5.12 25.99
CA LYS A 54 -2.80 -4.94 25.63
C LYS A 54 -2.53 -3.51 25.14
N PRO A 55 -1.36 -2.93 25.48
CA PRO A 55 -0.98 -1.65 24.90
C PRO A 55 -0.67 -1.81 23.40
N TYR A 56 -1.18 -0.89 22.58
CA TYR A 56 -0.78 -0.80 21.19
C TYR A 56 0.67 -0.33 21.05
N PRO A 57 1.50 -0.97 20.20
CA PRO A 57 2.92 -0.65 20.04
C PRO A 57 3.11 0.58 19.14
N PHE A 58 2.86 1.78 19.68
CA PHE A 58 3.09 3.03 18.95
C PHE A 58 4.56 3.18 18.53
N ALA A 59 4.79 3.68 17.32
CA ALA A 59 6.13 4.03 16.88
C ALA A 59 6.67 5.23 17.69
N SER A 60 7.97 5.17 18.01
CA SER A 60 8.75 6.31 18.49
C SER A 60 9.45 7.00 17.32
N ALA A 61 10.00 8.20 17.57
CA ALA A 61 10.80 8.97 16.61
C ALA A 61 11.91 8.12 15.96
N ASP A 62 12.70 7.44 16.80
CA ASP A 62 13.84 6.61 16.40
C ASP A 62 13.44 5.44 15.49
N ASN A 63 12.18 5.02 15.57
CA ASN A 63 11.68 3.86 14.84
C ASN A 63 10.92 4.27 13.58
N LEU A 64 10.75 5.56 13.24
CA LEU A 64 9.96 5.97 12.08
C LEU A 64 10.54 5.46 10.76
N LEU A 65 11.86 5.47 10.60
CA LEU A 65 12.52 4.80 9.48
C LEU A 65 12.69 3.30 9.77
N PRO A 66 12.50 2.42 8.76
CA PRO A 66 12.77 1.00 8.91
C PRO A 66 14.28 0.79 9.12
N GLY A 67 14.67 0.51 10.37
CA GLY A 67 16.07 0.37 10.79
C GLY A 67 16.63 -1.05 10.64
N GLN A 68 17.94 -1.18 10.87
CA GLN A 68 18.59 -2.48 11.06
C GLN A 68 18.62 -2.84 12.55
N GLY A 69 18.24 -4.08 12.90
CA GLY A 69 18.51 -4.67 14.21
C GLY A 69 17.42 -4.52 15.28
N GLN A 70 16.20 -4.08 14.97
CA GLN A 70 15.13 -4.10 15.96
C GLN A 70 14.66 -5.55 16.21
N ALA A 71 14.65 -5.97 17.48
CA ALA A 71 14.13 -7.27 17.86
C ALA A 71 12.62 -7.32 17.56
N TRP A 72 12.23 -8.27 16.72
CA TRP A 72 10.85 -8.38 16.24
C TRP A 72 9.96 -9.04 17.27
N VAL A 73 8.81 -8.43 17.50
CA VAL A 73 7.71 -9.06 18.22
C VAL A 73 6.54 -9.15 17.25
N GLU A 74 6.13 -10.37 16.93
CA GLU A 74 4.89 -10.56 16.18
C GLU A 74 3.70 -10.21 17.06
N HIS A 75 2.95 -9.21 16.66
CA HIS A 75 1.74 -8.81 17.36
C HIS A 75 0.54 -9.55 16.78
N ARG A 76 0.07 -10.58 17.50
CA ARG A 76 -1.10 -11.38 17.07
C ARG A 76 -2.36 -10.55 16.86
N ASP A 77 -2.49 -9.44 17.60
CA ASP A 77 -3.65 -8.54 17.53
C ASP A 77 -3.59 -7.54 16.36
N GLN A 78 -2.44 -7.47 15.68
CA GLN A 78 -2.24 -6.65 14.50
C GLN A 78 -2.81 -7.36 13.25
N ASN A 79 -3.70 -6.68 12.55
CA ASN A 79 -4.17 -7.11 11.23
C ASN A 79 -3.05 -7.09 10.20
N THR A 80 -3.12 -8.07 9.31
CA THR A 80 -2.25 -8.16 8.14
C THR A 80 -3.03 -7.93 6.87
N ALA A 81 -2.36 -7.39 5.86
CA ALA A 81 -2.90 -7.30 4.52
C ALA A 81 -1.78 -7.53 3.51
N LEU A 82 -2.13 -8.17 2.39
CA LEU A 82 -1.34 -8.11 1.18
C LEU A 82 -2.30 -7.99 0.01
N MET A 83 -2.25 -6.88 -0.72
CA MET A 83 -3.17 -6.63 -1.82
C MET A 83 -2.47 -5.94 -2.97
N PHE A 84 -2.79 -6.37 -4.18
CA PHE A 84 -2.31 -5.78 -5.42
C PHE A 84 -3.48 -5.10 -6.14
N LEU A 85 -3.26 -3.87 -6.57
CA LEU A 85 -4.13 -3.13 -7.48
C LEU A 85 -3.35 -2.89 -8.77
N ILE A 86 -3.88 -3.32 -9.92
CA ILE A 86 -3.20 -3.18 -11.22
C ILE A 86 -4.11 -2.42 -12.19
N ASP A 87 -3.61 -1.32 -12.77
CA ASP A 87 -4.35 -0.60 -13.80
C ASP A 87 -4.34 -1.38 -15.13
N GLY A 88 -5.47 -2.00 -15.48
CA GLY A 88 -5.55 -2.96 -16.58
C GLY A 88 -5.49 -4.40 -16.08
N THR A 89 -4.75 -5.28 -16.75
CA THR A 89 -4.61 -6.70 -16.38
C THR A 89 -3.16 -7.04 -16.08
N LEU A 90 -2.92 -8.09 -15.27
CA LEU A 90 -1.56 -8.55 -15.00
C LEU A 90 -0.80 -8.85 -16.32
N PRO A 91 0.38 -8.24 -16.55
CA PRO A 91 1.17 -8.50 -17.74
C PRO A 91 1.52 -9.98 -17.91
N ARG A 92 1.29 -10.53 -19.11
CA ARG A 92 1.55 -11.95 -19.43
C ARG A 92 2.96 -12.45 -19.03
N PRO A 93 4.06 -11.68 -19.18
CA PRO A 93 5.39 -12.11 -18.74
C PRO A 93 5.49 -12.39 -17.23
N LEU A 94 4.58 -11.82 -16.43
CA LEU A 94 4.55 -11.98 -14.98
C LEU A 94 3.72 -13.18 -14.52
N ASN A 95 3.01 -13.90 -15.40
CA ASN A 95 2.23 -15.08 -15.03
C ASN A 95 3.08 -16.22 -14.43
N LYS A 96 4.38 -16.27 -14.74
CA LYS A 96 5.33 -17.21 -14.12
C LYS A 96 5.71 -16.83 -12.68
N HIS A 97 5.45 -15.58 -12.28
CA HIS A 97 5.75 -15.05 -10.96
C HIS A 97 4.49 -14.89 -10.11
N PHE A 98 3.36 -14.55 -10.71
CA PHE A 98 2.08 -14.45 -10.02
C PHE A 98 1.27 -15.71 -10.27
N ARG A 99 1.03 -16.48 -9.22
CA ARG A 99 0.26 -17.73 -9.32
C ARG A 99 -1.24 -17.44 -9.34
N LEU A 100 -1.77 -17.22 -10.54
CA LEU A 100 -3.20 -17.06 -10.79
C LEU A 100 -3.81 -18.39 -11.26
N ARG A 101 -4.69 -18.97 -10.45
CA ARG A 101 -5.42 -20.21 -10.77
C ARG A 101 -6.90 -19.94 -10.92
N ALA A 102 -7.60 -20.74 -11.72
CA ALA A 102 -9.06 -20.65 -11.81
C ALA A 102 -9.75 -20.85 -10.45
N SER A 103 -9.17 -21.68 -9.57
CA SER A 103 -9.60 -21.86 -8.18
C SER A 103 -9.47 -20.63 -7.29
N ASN A 104 -8.65 -19.67 -7.70
CA ASN A 104 -8.33 -18.48 -6.94
C ASN A 104 -9.18 -17.30 -7.40
N ARG A 105 -9.97 -17.43 -8.47
CA ARG A 105 -10.92 -16.38 -8.88
C ARG A 105 -11.93 -16.13 -7.78
N VAL A 106 -12.27 -14.86 -7.54
CA VAL A 106 -13.27 -14.50 -6.53
C VAL A 106 -14.66 -14.84 -7.05
N THR A 107 -15.16 -15.99 -6.61
CA THR A 107 -16.51 -16.48 -6.88
C THR A 107 -17.01 -17.15 -5.61
N TRP A 108 -18.33 -17.14 -5.39
CA TRP A 108 -18.95 -17.81 -4.26
C TRP A 108 -18.42 -19.23 -4.04
N ARG A 109 -18.41 -20.06 -5.10
CA ARG A 109 -17.93 -21.46 -5.03
C ARG A 109 -16.47 -21.57 -4.58
N ASN A 110 -15.61 -20.69 -5.10
CA ASN A 110 -14.18 -20.74 -4.76
C ASN A 110 -13.94 -20.26 -3.33
N ILE A 111 -14.63 -19.19 -2.89
CA ILE A 111 -14.50 -18.67 -1.52
C ILE A 111 -15.01 -19.74 -0.54
N GLN A 112 -16.19 -20.31 -0.76
CA GLN A 112 -16.74 -21.38 0.09
C GLN A 112 -15.79 -22.57 0.22
N ARG A 113 -15.01 -22.88 -0.83
CA ARG A 113 -14.04 -23.97 -0.79
C ARG A 113 -12.76 -23.60 -0.04
N LEU A 114 -12.32 -22.35 -0.13
CA LEU A 114 -11.08 -21.87 0.49
C LEU A 114 -11.28 -21.50 1.96
N ALA A 115 -12.43 -20.93 2.28
CA ALA A 115 -12.82 -20.43 3.59
C ALA A 115 -14.27 -20.86 3.89
N PRO A 116 -14.51 -22.15 4.19
CA PRO A 116 -15.86 -22.69 4.36
C PRO A 116 -16.62 -22.11 5.54
N ASP A 117 -15.89 -21.56 6.52
CA ASP A 117 -16.46 -20.95 7.73
C ASP A 117 -16.97 -19.52 7.49
N GLN A 118 -16.71 -18.92 6.33
CA GLN A 118 -17.24 -17.62 5.97
C GLN A 118 -18.71 -17.76 5.55
N ASP A 119 -19.60 -16.98 6.15
CA ASP A 119 -20.97 -16.83 5.65
C ASP A 119 -20.93 -16.04 4.34
N LEU A 120 -21.46 -16.64 3.28
CA LEU A 120 -21.54 -16.07 1.93
C LEU A 120 -22.96 -16.15 1.38
N SER A 121 -23.96 -16.32 2.25
CA SER A 121 -25.38 -16.39 1.85
C SER A 121 -25.85 -15.11 1.15
N ASP A 122 -25.21 -13.97 1.46
CA ASP A 122 -25.44 -12.65 0.90
C ASP A 122 -24.56 -12.32 -0.32
N PHE A 123 -23.66 -13.21 -0.74
CA PHE A 123 -22.68 -12.91 -1.80
C PHE A 123 -23.36 -12.61 -3.14
N LYS A 124 -23.04 -11.44 -3.71
CA LYS A 124 -23.38 -11.07 -5.09
C LYS A 124 -22.10 -10.82 -5.89
N ALA A 125 -22.09 -11.15 -7.18
CA ALA A 125 -20.93 -10.89 -8.04
C ALA A 125 -20.57 -9.39 -8.13
N SER A 126 -21.56 -8.50 -7.96
CA SER A 126 -21.36 -7.06 -7.89
C SER A 126 -20.52 -6.63 -6.68
N HIS A 127 -20.47 -7.42 -5.61
CA HIS A 127 -19.62 -7.13 -4.44
C HIS A 127 -18.13 -7.17 -4.78
N CYS A 128 -17.73 -7.74 -5.92
CA CYS A 128 -16.33 -7.70 -6.35
C CYS A 128 -15.93 -6.35 -6.93
N ARG A 129 -16.87 -5.46 -7.25
CA ARG A 129 -16.61 -4.18 -7.92
C ARG A 129 -16.18 -3.11 -6.92
N LEU A 130 -15.14 -2.35 -7.26
CA LEU A 130 -14.63 -1.26 -6.41
C LEU A 130 -15.39 0.05 -6.66
N ASP A 131 -15.96 0.25 -7.84
CA ASP A 131 -16.68 1.46 -8.25
C ASP A 131 -18.14 1.56 -7.76
N ALA A 132 -18.63 0.56 -7.02
CA ALA A 132 -20.03 0.47 -6.59
C ALA A 132 -20.48 1.52 -5.54
N GLY A 133 -19.64 2.52 -5.24
CA GLY A 133 -19.81 3.40 -4.07
C GLY A 133 -20.39 4.79 -4.31
N GLU A 134 -20.63 5.24 -5.56
CA GLU A 134 -21.07 6.64 -5.80
C GLU A 134 -22.49 6.79 -6.35
N GLU A 135 -23.04 5.79 -7.03
CA GLU A 135 -24.36 5.89 -7.67
C GLU A 135 -25.33 4.85 -7.13
N ASN A 136 -26.06 5.25 -6.08
CA ASN A 136 -27.26 4.63 -5.50
C ASN A 136 -27.07 3.69 -4.30
N SER A 137 -27.99 3.88 -3.36
CA SER A 137 -28.48 2.96 -2.34
C SER A 137 -27.73 2.91 -0.99
N SER A 138 -28.37 3.50 0.00
CA SER A 138 -28.88 2.93 1.26
C SER A 138 -28.54 1.49 1.72
N GLU A 139 -27.74 0.70 1.00
CA GLU A 139 -27.28 -0.63 1.39
C GLU A 139 -25.82 -0.56 1.86
N GLU A 140 -25.43 -1.37 2.85
CA GLU A 140 -24.02 -1.52 3.22
C GLU A 140 -23.20 -1.90 1.97
N ASN A 141 -22.07 -1.21 1.75
CA ASN A 141 -21.24 -1.43 0.59
C ASN A 141 -20.74 -2.88 0.56
N GLY A 142 -21.33 -3.72 -0.30
CA GLY A 142 -21.04 -5.15 -0.36
C GLY A 142 -19.58 -5.46 -0.66
N PHE A 143 -18.85 -4.56 -1.33
CA PHE A 143 -17.41 -4.68 -1.52
C PHE A 143 -16.63 -4.60 -0.20
N ASP A 144 -16.98 -3.65 0.67
CA ASP A 144 -16.27 -3.44 1.93
C ASP A 144 -16.42 -4.67 2.84
N LEU A 145 -17.64 -5.22 2.92
CA LEU A 145 -17.91 -6.47 3.63
C LEU A 145 -17.14 -7.65 3.04
N LEU A 146 -17.14 -7.80 1.72
CA LEU A 146 -16.40 -8.86 1.05
C LEU A 146 -14.90 -8.73 1.29
N LEU A 147 -14.35 -7.52 1.21
CA LEU A 147 -12.93 -7.25 1.45
C LEU A 147 -12.55 -7.64 2.89
N GLN A 148 -13.36 -7.27 3.89
CA GLN A 148 -13.10 -7.64 5.29
C GLN A 148 -13.05 -9.15 5.51
N ARG A 149 -13.90 -9.92 4.81
CA ARG A 149 -13.89 -11.40 4.87
C ARG A 149 -12.67 -12.02 4.20
N LEU A 150 -12.15 -11.39 3.14
CA LEU A 150 -11.11 -11.98 2.29
C LEU A 150 -9.68 -11.49 2.58
N ILE A 151 -9.50 -10.28 3.12
CA ILE A 151 -8.17 -9.65 3.26
C ILE A 151 -7.26 -10.37 4.26
N SER A 152 -7.86 -11.07 5.22
CA SER A 152 -7.16 -11.88 6.23
C SER A 152 -6.76 -13.27 5.74
N LEU A 153 -7.23 -13.69 4.55
CA LEU A 153 -6.84 -14.97 3.97
C LEU A 153 -5.34 -15.00 3.65
N ASP A 154 -4.80 -16.22 3.55
CA ASP A 154 -3.41 -16.41 3.20
C ASP A 154 -3.08 -15.85 1.82
N TYR A 155 -1.89 -15.27 1.70
CA TYR A 155 -1.34 -14.60 0.52
C TYR A 155 -2.11 -13.33 0.10
N ALA A 156 -2.03 -12.96 -1.18
CA ALA A 156 -2.50 -11.67 -1.65
C ALA A 156 -3.91 -11.72 -2.24
N LEU A 157 -4.63 -10.61 -2.12
CA LEU A 157 -5.75 -10.26 -2.97
C LEU A 157 -5.25 -9.53 -4.23
N LEU A 158 -5.93 -9.71 -5.36
CA LEU A 158 -5.64 -9.01 -6.61
C LEU A 158 -6.90 -8.34 -7.16
N ALA A 159 -6.89 -7.00 -7.15
CA ALA A 159 -7.83 -6.17 -7.89
C ALA A 159 -7.18 -5.66 -9.17
N GLN A 160 -7.94 -5.69 -10.26
CA GLN A 160 -7.49 -5.27 -11.58
C GLN A 160 -8.71 -4.82 -12.41
N ARG A 161 -8.50 -4.25 -13.59
CA ARG A 161 -9.62 -3.88 -14.48
C ARG A 161 -10.37 -5.14 -14.91
N SER A 162 -11.70 -5.06 -14.90
CA SER A 162 -12.55 -6.14 -15.40
C SER A 162 -12.29 -6.39 -16.88
N GLU A 163 -12.47 -7.64 -17.34
CA GLU A 163 -12.41 -7.95 -18.78
C GLU A 163 -13.70 -7.50 -19.49
N ASP A 164 -14.82 -7.45 -18.76
CA ASP A 164 -16.16 -7.19 -19.28
C ASP A 164 -16.61 -5.72 -19.10
N ASP A 165 -15.87 -4.93 -18.31
CA ASP A 165 -16.24 -3.57 -17.90
C ASP A 165 -14.97 -2.72 -17.72
N ASP A 166 -15.06 -1.41 -17.89
CA ASP A 166 -13.93 -0.48 -17.66
C ASP A 166 -13.64 -0.25 -16.16
N GLY A 167 -14.50 -0.78 -15.28
CA GLY A 167 -14.38 -0.72 -13.83
C GLY A 167 -13.29 -1.61 -13.22
N MET A 168 -12.87 -1.24 -12.01
CA MET A 168 -11.91 -2.01 -11.21
C MET A 168 -12.66 -3.06 -10.37
N ALA A 169 -12.17 -4.30 -10.36
CA ALA A 169 -12.79 -5.38 -9.60
C ALA A 169 -11.77 -6.30 -8.92
N LEU A 170 -12.15 -6.85 -7.78
CA LEU A 170 -11.44 -7.94 -7.12
C LEU A 170 -11.56 -9.20 -7.97
N SER A 171 -10.44 -9.61 -8.56
CA SER A 171 -10.41 -10.70 -9.54
C SER A 171 -9.98 -12.04 -8.93
N HIS A 172 -8.98 -12.01 -8.04
CA HIS A 172 -8.40 -13.20 -7.45
C HIS A 172 -8.11 -13.00 -5.96
N MET A 173 -8.18 -14.11 -5.23
CA MET A 173 -7.75 -14.27 -3.84
C MET A 173 -6.61 -15.28 -3.77
N HIS A 174 -5.86 -15.30 -2.66
CA HIS A 174 -4.79 -16.27 -2.44
C HIS A 174 -3.70 -16.28 -3.53
N VAL A 175 -3.38 -15.10 -4.06
CA VAL A 175 -2.37 -14.91 -5.11
C VAL A 175 -0.97 -14.98 -4.49
N LYS A 176 -0.15 -15.92 -4.98
CA LYS A 176 1.26 -16.07 -4.53
C LYS A 176 2.21 -15.37 -5.50
N VAL A 177 3.27 -14.79 -4.95
CA VAL A 177 4.40 -14.25 -5.72
C VAL A 177 5.57 -15.22 -5.59
N GLU A 178 5.94 -15.87 -6.69
CA GLU A 178 6.99 -16.89 -6.78
C GLU A 178 8.21 -16.29 -7.51
N ARG A 179 9.25 -15.94 -6.74
CA ARG A 179 10.57 -15.52 -7.24
C ARG A 179 11.64 -15.79 -6.18
N LEU A 180 12.84 -16.17 -6.62
CA LEU A 180 14.00 -16.30 -5.73
C LEU A 180 14.46 -14.92 -5.24
N THR A 181 14.65 -14.78 -3.93
CA THR A 181 15.15 -13.55 -3.27
C THR A 181 16.48 -13.11 -3.87
N ASP A 182 17.44 -14.02 -4.05
CA ASP A 182 18.72 -13.76 -4.70
C ASP A 182 18.56 -13.13 -6.09
N THR A 183 17.55 -13.56 -6.85
CA THR A 183 17.29 -13.00 -8.17
C THR A 183 16.71 -11.59 -8.04
N ALA A 184 15.88 -11.31 -7.04
CA ALA A 184 15.37 -9.96 -6.79
C ALA A 184 16.49 -9.00 -6.36
N ILE A 185 17.31 -9.41 -5.40
CA ILE A 185 18.46 -8.65 -4.90
C ILE A 185 19.45 -8.38 -6.03
N LYS A 186 19.84 -9.41 -6.79
CA LYS A 186 20.79 -9.27 -7.91
C LYS A 186 20.29 -8.29 -8.97
N GLU A 187 19.02 -8.36 -9.37
CA GLU A 187 18.49 -7.44 -10.39
C GLU A 187 18.45 -5.99 -9.88
N LEU A 188 18.05 -5.76 -8.61
CA LEU A 188 18.14 -4.42 -8.02
C LEU A 188 19.59 -3.93 -7.93
N GLY A 189 20.48 -4.78 -7.44
CA GLY A 189 21.90 -4.50 -7.32
C GLY A 189 22.52 -4.14 -8.67
N LYS A 190 22.12 -4.80 -9.76
CA LYS A 190 22.55 -4.46 -11.12
C LYS A 190 21.98 -3.13 -11.60
N GLN A 191 20.69 -2.90 -11.38
CA GLN A 191 20.01 -1.65 -11.76
C GLN A 191 20.66 -0.44 -11.09
N LEU A 192 21.00 -0.57 -9.82
CA LEU A 192 21.66 0.48 -9.06
C LEU A 192 23.17 0.52 -9.35
N GLY A 193 23.81 -0.58 -9.73
CA GLY A 193 25.24 -0.64 -10.03
C GLY A 193 26.11 -1.10 -8.87
N TYR A 194 25.53 -1.79 -7.87
CA TYR A 194 26.22 -2.50 -6.80
C TYR A 194 26.65 -3.92 -7.19
N VAL A 195 26.01 -4.53 -8.19
CA VAL A 195 26.31 -5.87 -8.70
C VAL A 195 26.64 -5.77 -10.19
N GLU A 196 27.71 -6.43 -10.62
CA GLU A 196 28.10 -6.45 -12.02
C GLU A 196 27.50 -7.66 -12.76
N ARG A 197 27.85 -8.88 -12.31
CA ARG A 197 27.46 -10.11 -13.00
C ARG A 197 26.71 -11.07 -12.09
N ARG A 198 27.31 -11.41 -10.95
CA ARG A 198 26.84 -12.44 -10.03
C ARG A 198 26.66 -11.83 -8.64
N LEU A 199 25.65 -12.31 -7.91
CA LEU A 199 25.34 -11.76 -6.58
C LEU A 199 26.52 -11.94 -5.61
N PHE A 200 27.08 -13.16 -5.56
CA PHE A 200 28.19 -13.54 -4.67
C PHE A 200 29.57 -13.13 -5.18
N GLU A 201 29.67 -12.16 -6.10
CA GLU A 201 30.96 -11.75 -6.67
C GLU A 201 31.91 -11.10 -5.65
N ARG A 202 31.40 -10.64 -4.50
CA ARG A 202 32.15 -9.97 -3.43
C ARG A 202 32.06 -10.68 -2.07
N GLY A 203 31.65 -11.95 -2.05
CA GLY A 203 31.49 -12.74 -0.83
C GLY A 203 30.11 -12.62 -0.18
N GLU A 204 29.87 -13.41 0.87
CA GLU A 204 28.58 -13.56 1.54
C GLU A 204 28.18 -12.31 2.32
N ASP A 205 29.11 -11.69 3.07
CA ASP A 205 28.86 -10.46 3.84
C ASP A 205 28.30 -9.32 2.97
N TYR A 206 28.78 -9.21 1.72
CA TYR A 206 28.29 -8.21 0.77
C TYR A 206 26.87 -8.51 0.31
N VAL A 207 26.53 -9.79 0.16
CA VAL A 207 25.18 -10.24 -0.21
C VAL A 207 24.21 -10.01 0.94
N GLU A 208 24.59 -10.31 2.18
CA GLU A 208 23.79 -10.03 3.38
C GLU A 208 23.52 -8.53 3.52
N ALA A 209 24.55 -7.69 3.33
CA ALA A 209 24.37 -6.23 3.31
C ALA A 209 23.40 -5.78 2.20
N LEU A 210 23.52 -6.36 1.00
CA LEU A 210 22.63 -6.07 -0.12
C LEU A 210 21.19 -6.56 0.11
N GLU A 211 20.99 -7.68 0.79
CA GLU A 211 19.67 -8.16 1.19
C GLU A 211 19.01 -7.17 2.14
N GLY A 212 19.75 -6.73 3.16
CA GLY A 212 19.26 -5.69 4.07
C GLY A 212 18.86 -4.41 3.33
N LYS A 213 19.69 -4.00 2.35
CA LYS A 213 19.39 -2.83 1.50
C LYS A 213 18.27 -3.05 0.49
N PHE A 214 18.07 -4.28 0.02
CA PHE A 214 16.94 -4.61 -0.84
C PHE A 214 15.63 -4.35 -0.11
N PHE A 215 15.51 -4.78 1.15
CA PHE A 215 14.31 -4.51 1.92
C PHE A 215 14.17 -3.03 2.32
N GLU A 216 15.28 -2.38 2.69
CA GLU A 216 15.27 -0.94 2.97
C GLU A 216 14.81 -0.14 1.74
N TYR A 217 15.20 -0.53 0.51
CA TYR A 217 14.76 0.11 -0.74
C TYR A 217 13.23 0.14 -0.91
N PHE A 218 12.52 -0.81 -0.29
CA PHE A 218 11.06 -0.94 -0.30
C PHE A 218 10.41 -0.52 1.02
N GLY A 219 11.15 0.15 1.92
CA GLY A 219 10.59 0.65 3.18
C GLY A 219 10.41 -0.42 4.25
N PHE A 220 11.11 -1.55 4.11
CA PHE A 220 11.06 -2.64 5.08
C PHE A 220 12.38 -2.76 5.82
N SER A 221 12.35 -3.45 6.95
CA SER A 221 13.55 -3.82 7.69
C SER A 221 14.38 -4.86 6.97
N ALA A 222 15.66 -4.96 7.34
CA ALA A 222 16.62 -5.86 6.71
C ALA A 222 16.25 -7.36 6.76
N ASN A 223 15.39 -7.77 7.69
CA ASN A 223 14.98 -9.17 7.89
C ASN A 223 13.53 -9.44 7.49
N ALA A 224 12.97 -8.59 6.62
CA ALA A 224 11.59 -8.73 6.18
C ALA A 224 11.37 -10.08 5.45
N ALA A 225 10.27 -10.74 5.76
CA ALA A 225 9.91 -12.05 5.21
C ALA A 225 8.43 -12.09 4.79
N GLY A 226 7.99 -13.24 4.26
CA GLY A 226 6.58 -13.49 3.97
C GLY A 226 5.92 -12.43 3.08
N ARG A 227 4.92 -11.72 3.62
CA ARG A 227 4.12 -10.72 2.88
C ARG A 227 4.96 -9.54 2.38
N LYS A 228 5.92 -9.04 3.18
CA LYS A 228 6.80 -7.94 2.78
C LYS A 228 7.76 -8.32 1.66
N SER A 229 8.31 -9.53 1.72
CA SER A 229 9.11 -10.08 0.62
C SER A 229 8.29 -10.21 -0.65
N ALA A 230 7.07 -10.75 -0.55
CA ALA A 230 6.16 -10.83 -1.69
C ALA A 230 5.80 -9.44 -2.25
N ALA A 231 5.58 -8.44 -1.39
CA ALA A 231 5.29 -7.07 -1.77
C ALA A 231 6.45 -6.40 -2.50
N ALA A 232 7.67 -6.50 -1.96
CA ALA A 232 8.90 -5.99 -2.59
C ALA A 232 9.13 -6.63 -3.97
N MET A 233 9.00 -7.96 -4.06
CA MET A 233 9.14 -8.69 -5.32
C MET A 233 8.08 -8.29 -6.34
N ALA A 234 6.81 -8.18 -5.92
CA ALA A 234 5.71 -7.75 -6.79
C ALA A 234 5.96 -6.35 -7.34
N ALA A 235 6.29 -5.39 -6.46
CA ALA A 235 6.59 -4.02 -6.86
C ALA A 235 7.75 -3.97 -7.86
N GLN A 236 8.87 -4.66 -7.58
CA GLN A 236 10.01 -4.70 -8.50
C GLN A 236 9.63 -5.27 -9.88
N LEU A 237 8.87 -6.37 -9.91
CA LEU A 237 8.44 -7.03 -11.15
C LEU A 237 7.49 -6.16 -11.97
N LEU A 238 6.50 -5.54 -11.32
CA LEU A 238 5.53 -4.66 -11.98
C LEU A 238 6.20 -3.39 -12.51
N SER A 239 7.08 -2.76 -11.74
CA SER A 239 7.88 -1.62 -12.20
C SER A 239 8.74 -1.97 -13.40
N ALA A 240 9.36 -3.16 -13.42
CA ALA A 240 10.17 -3.61 -14.55
C ALA A 240 9.36 -3.84 -15.84
N GLN A 241 8.03 -4.01 -15.74
CA GLN A 241 7.13 -4.09 -16.89
C GLN A 241 6.50 -2.74 -17.27
N GLY A 242 6.84 -1.64 -16.56
CA GLY A 242 6.20 -0.34 -16.77
C GLY A 242 4.70 -0.34 -16.41
N GLN A 243 4.25 -1.32 -15.61
CA GLN A 243 2.86 -1.43 -15.21
C GLN A 243 2.53 -0.36 -14.17
N ARG A 244 1.35 0.26 -14.26
CA ARG A 244 0.81 1.12 -13.19
C ARG A 244 0.12 0.25 -12.15
N PHE A 245 0.50 0.41 -10.88
CA PHE A 245 0.04 -0.47 -9.81
C PHE A 245 0.05 0.21 -8.43
N SER A 246 -0.58 -0.44 -7.45
CA SER A 246 -0.36 -0.19 -6.03
C SER A 246 -0.29 -1.52 -5.28
N VAL A 247 0.76 -1.72 -4.50
CA VAL A 247 0.92 -2.86 -3.59
C VAL A 247 0.73 -2.37 -2.18
N PHE A 248 -0.28 -2.90 -1.50
CA PHE A 248 -0.57 -2.63 -0.10
C PHE A 248 -0.06 -3.80 0.73
N VAL A 249 0.69 -3.51 1.79
CA VAL A 249 1.17 -4.54 2.71
C VAL A 249 1.16 -4.05 4.15
N ALA A 250 0.59 -4.87 5.03
CA ALA A 250 0.65 -4.72 6.47
C ALA A 250 1.06 -6.05 7.11
N GLY A 251 2.00 -5.97 8.06
CA GLY A 251 2.52 -7.10 8.80
C GLY A 251 2.13 -7.06 10.28
N GLN A 252 2.27 -8.19 10.97
CA GLN A 252 2.07 -8.25 12.43
C GLN A 252 3.22 -7.61 13.19
N GLU A 253 4.31 -7.36 12.49
CA GLU A 253 5.60 -7.17 13.11
C GLU A 253 5.94 -5.68 13.24
N ASP A 254 5.41 -4.79 12.38
CA ASP A 254 5.72 -3.35 12.36
C ASP A 254 4.52 -2.42 12.60
N CYS A 255 3.31 -2.98 12.68
CA CYS A 255 2.06 -2.24 12.87
C CYS A 255 1.89 -1.07 11.89
N ARG A 256 2.31 -1.29 10.63
CA ARG A 256 2.26 -0.32 9.54
C ARG A 256 1.47 -0.86 8.36
N LEU A 257 0.89 0.06 7.61
CA LEU A 257 0.47 -0.17 6.24
C LEU A 257 1.46 0.53 5.31
N THR A 258 2.18 -0.22 4.48
CA THR A 258 3.07 0.31 3.44
C THR A 258 2.39 0.21 2.08
N VAL A 259 2.48 1.28 1.29
CA VAL A 259 1.98 1.34 -0.08
C VAL A 259 3.13 1.61 -1.04
N LEU A 260 3.35 0.67 -1.94
CA LEU A 260 4.35 0.75 -3.01
C LEU A 260 3.64 0.96 -4.34
N ASP A 261 4.09 1.93 -5.13
CA ASP A 261 3.61 2.17 -6.48
C ASP A 261 4.78 2.42 -7.44
N GLN A 262 4.49 2.88 -8.66
CA GLN A 262 5.50 3.23 -9.65
C GLN A 262 6.28 4.52 -9.34
N SER A 263 5.89 5.26 -8.30
CA SER A 263 6.54 6.53 -7.96
C SER A 263 7.90 6.30 -7.27
N PRO A 264 8.77 7.32 -7.26
CA PRO A 264 10.04 7.24 -6.53
C PRO A 264 9.87 7.16 -5.00
N GLY A 265 8.69 7.52 -4.48
CA GLY A 265 8.40 7.55 -3.05
C GLY A 265 7.75 6.26 -2.54
N ILE A 266 7.65 6.15 -1.22
CA ILE A 266 6.94 5.09 -0.52
C ILE A 266 6.04 5.75 0.52
N ASP A 267 4.76 5.41 0.51
CA ASP A 267 3.85 5.88 1.55
C ASP A 267 3.78 4.82 2.66
N GLN A 268 3.97 5.24 3.91
CA GLN A 268 3.73 4.41 5.08
C GLN A 268 2.72 5.07 5.99
N TYR A 269 1.82 4.26 6.53
CA TYR A 269 0.79 4.68 7.46
C TYR A 269 0.94 3.91 8.76
N LEU A 270 0.82 4.62 9.88
CA LEU A 270 0.93 4.07 11.21
C LEU A 270 0.07 4.87 12.18
N LEU A 271 -0.16 4.31 13.37
CA LEU A 271 -0.70 5.07 14.49
C LEU A 271 0.43 5.63 15.33
N ILE A 272 0.27 6.89 15.72
CA ILE A 272 1.15 7.58 16.65
C ILE A 272 0.39 8.06 17.86
N ARG A 273 1.12 8.30 18.94
CA ARG A 273 0.60 8.94 20.14
C ARG A 273 1.63 9.97 20.62
N PRO A 274 1.59 11.21 20.11
CA PRO A 274 2.48 12.26 20.55
C PRO A 274 2.29 12.53 22.04
N THR A 275 3.40 12.72 22.77
CA THR A 275 3.37 13.05 24.20
C THR A 275 4.37 14.18 24.50
N GLY A 276 4.18 14.89 25.61
CA GLY A 276 5.08 15.97 26.03
C GLY A 276 5.27 17.02 24.94
N LEU A 277 6.53 17.36 24.63
CA LEU A 277 6.89 18.36 23.61
C LEU A 277 6.35 18.03 22.21
N ALA A 278 6.27 16.73 21.85
CA ALA A 278 5.75 16.32 20.56
C ALA A 278 4.25 16.65 20.42
N LEU A 279 3.49 16.53 21.51
CA LEU A 279 2.07 16.89 21.53
C LEU A 279 1.88 18.41 21.38
N GLU A 280 2.70 19.21 22.05
CA GLU A 280 2.67 20.67 21.90
C GLU A 280 3.03 21.12 20.48
N ARG A 281 4.08 20.53 19.89
CA ARG A 281 4.44 20.76 18.48
C ARG A 281 3.29 20.40 17.53
N PHE A 282 2.62 19.28 17.77
CA PHE A 282 1.45 18.87 17.00
C PHE A 282 0.31 19.88 17.12
N ARG A 283 -0.02 20.36 18.33
CA ARG A 283 -1.09 21.36 18.55
C ARG A 283 -0.80 22.68 17.84
N LEU A 284 0.45 23.14 17.85
CA LEU A 284 0.88 24.31 17.12
C LEU A 284 0.69 24.11 15.61
N ALA A 285 1.11 22.97 15.08
CA ALA A 285 0.94 22.64 13.67
C ALA A 285 -0.54 22.54 13.26
N ALA A 286 -1.39 21.93 14.10
CA ALA A 286 -2.83 21.86 13.88
C ALA A 286 -3.46 23.25 13.81
N THR A 287 -3.07 24.14 14.72
CA THR A 287 -3.53 25.53 14.75
C THR A 287 -3.09 26.28 13.48
N ALA A 288 -1.84 26.10 13.06
CA ALA A 288 -1.31 26.69 11.83
C ALA A 288 -2.01 26.16 10.58
N ALA A 289 -2.43 24.90 10.58
CA ALA A 289 -3.26 24.28 9.53
C ALA A 289 -4.74 24.69 9.60
N GLY A 290 -5.13 25.56 10.53
CA GLY A 290 -6.52 26.02 10.70
C GLY A 290 -7.45 25.00 11.37
N VAL A 291 -6.90 23.94 11.96
CA VAL A 291 -7.67 22.89 12.64
C VAL A 291 -7.91 23.29 14.10
N LYS A 292 -9.17 23.57 14.43
CA LYS A 292 -9.60 23.89 15.81
C LYS A 292 -10.13 22.68 16.56
N ASP A 293 -10.69 21.71 15.83
CA ASP A 293 -11.27 20.50 16.39
C ASP A 293 -10.41 19.30 15.99
N LEU A 294 -9.83 18.64 16.99
CA LEU A 294 -8.96 17.49 16.81
C LEU A 294 -9.73 16.15 16.86
N ARG A 295 -11.03 16.15 17.17
CA ARG A 295 -11.85 14.93 17.17
C ARG A 295 -11.79 14.13 15.86
N PRO A 296 -11.79 14.78 14.66
CA PRO A 296 -11.63 14.07 13.39
C PRO A 296 -10.32 13.30 13.22
N TYR A 297 -9.31 13.55 14.05
CA TYR A 297 -7.96 12.98 13.97
C TYR A 297 -7.68 11.96 15.08
N ALA A 298 -8.56 11.87 16.07
CA ALA A 298 -8.38 11.06 17.26
C ALA A 298 -9.09 9.71 17.13
N VAL A 299 -8.32 8.62 17.13
CA VAL A 299 -8.87 7.26 17.30
C VAL A 299 -9.30 7.11 18.77
N ALA A 300 -10.61 7.07 18.99
CA ALA A 300 -11.19 6.94 20.33
C ALA A 300 -10.82 5.59 20.98
N LYS A 301 -10.69 5.57 22.31
CA LYS A 301 -10.72 4.31 23.08
C LYS A 301 -12.18 3.79 23.09
N SER A 302 -12.35 2.47 23.24
CA SER A 302 -13.67 1.82 23.28
C SER A 302 -14.66 2.56 24.22
N PRO A 303 -15.96 2.58 23.88
CA PRO A 303 -16.96 3.38 24.60
C PRO A 303 -17.04 2.96 26.08
N GLY A 304 -16.70 3.87 26.99
CA GLY A 304 -16.74 3.63 28.44
C GLY A 304 -15.81 4.50 29.28
N THR A 305 -14.76 5.08 28.68
CA THR A 305 -13.87 6.03 29.37
C THR A 305 -14.18 7.46 28.97
N ASN A 306 -14.95 8.17 29.81
CA ASN A 306 -15.21 9.61 29.70
C ASN A 306 -13.96 10.44 30.06
N GLY A 307 -12.89 10.28 29.29
CA GLY A 307 -11.71 11.14 29.35
C GLY A 307 -11.69 12.04 28.13
N HIS A 308 -11.63 13.36 28.35
CA HIS A 308 -11.20 14.31 27.33
C HIS A 308 -9.71 14.01 27.03
N ASP A 309 -9.46 13.01 26.18
CA ASP A 309 -8.13 12.39 26.11
C ASP A 309 -7.24 13.17 25.13
N ASP A 310 -6.50 14.11 25.71
CA ASP A 310 -5.35 14.82 25.12
C ASP A 310 -4.23 13.87 24.62
N ASN A 311 -4.39 12.56 24.83
CA ASN A 311 -3.42 11.51 24.52
C ASN A 311 -4.01 10.44 23.57
N SER A 312 -4.79 10.89 22.60
CA SER A 312 -5.45 10.02 21.62
C SER A 312 -4.46 9.47 20.58
N ALA A 313 -4.70 8.25 20.11
CA ALA A 313 -3.96 7.72 18.96
C ALA A 313 -4.38 8.46 17.70
N MET A 314 -3.44 8.75 16.80
CA MET A 314 -3.68 9.52 15.58
C MET A 314 -3.14 8.78 14.38
N LEU A 315 -3.82 8.92 13.24
CA LEU A 315 -3.35 8.37 11.98
C LEU A 315 -2.23 9.24 11.40
N TYR A 316 -1.10 8.64 11.10
CA TYR A 316 0.09 9.32 10.61
C TYR A 316 0.56 8.72 9.30
N ARG A 317 0.88 9.58 8.33
CA ARG A 317 1.46 9.19 7.04
C ARG A 317 2.87 9.73 6.93
N LEU A 318 3.81 8.83 6.66
CA LEU A 318 5.17 9.14 6.23
C LEU A 318 5.26 8.97 4.72
N LYS A 319 5.91 9.93 4.06
CA LYS A 319 6.38 9.77 2.69
C LYS A 319 7.88 9.61 2.71
N LEU A 320 8.35 8.43 2.35
CA LEU A 320 9.78 8.11 2.25
C LEU A 320 10.25 8.34 0.81
N GLU A 321 11.50 8.77 0.67
CA GLU A 321 12.15 8.93 -0.63
C GLU A 321 13.50 8.21 -0.64
N ARG A 322 13.91 7.76 -1.81
CA ARG A 322 15.19 7.07 -2.01
C ARG A 322 16.33 8.08 -2.05
N THR A 323 17.32 7.90 -1.18
CA THR A 323 18.52 8.75 -1.15
C THR A 323 19.38 8.50 -2.40
N ALA A 324 20.42 9.32 -2.61
CA ALA A 324 21.37 9.11 -3.71
C ALA A 324 22.02 7.70 -3.69
N ALA A 325 22.22 7.10 -2.51
CA ALA A 325 22.74 5.74 -2.35
C ALA A 325 21.79 4.67 -2.89
N ALA A 326 20.49 4.96 -2.98
CA ALA A 326 19.47 4.08 -3.52
C ALA A 326 19.10 4.41 -4.98
N GLN A 327 19.84 5.29 -5.65
CA GLN A 327 19.60 5.65 -7.05
C GLN A 327 20.66 5.02 -7.97
N PRO A 328 20.37 4.86 -9.28
CA PRO A 328 21.37 4.48 -10.27
C PRO A 328 22.55 5.45 -10.25
N GLY A 329 23.77 4.93 -10.30
CA GLY A 329 24.97 5.74 -10.11
C GLY A 329 26.22 5.06 -10.67
N THR A 330 27.30 5.84 -10.80
CA THR A 330 28.58 5.33 -11.30
C THR A 330 29.18 4.31 -10.33
N ARG A 331 29.72 3.21 -10.87
CA ARG A 331 30.14 2.03 -10.09
C ARG A 331 31.32 2.27 -9.14
N ARG A 332 32.10 3.32 -9.32
CA ARG A 332 33.31 3.56 -8.51
C ARG A 332 32.91 3.90 -7.08
N HIS A 333 33.36 3.07 -6.12
CA HIS A 333 33.20 3.27 -4.68
C HIS A 333 31.77 3.15 -4.11
N ARG A 334 30.83 2.53 -4.83
CA ARG A 334 29.47 2.31 -4.31
C ARG A 334 29.43 1.47 -3.04
N ASP A 335 30.43 0.65 -2.76
CA ASP A 335 30.47 -0.21 -1.57
C ASP A 335 30.30 0.59 -0.27
N ARG A 336 30.84 1.81 -0.23
CA ARG A 336 30.68 2.72 0.92
C ARG A 336 29.24 3.20 1.09
N ASP A 337 28.46 3.21 0.02
CA ASP A 337 27.05 3.60 0.02
C ASP A 337 26.14 2.49 0.58
N LEU A 338 26.62 1.25 0.71
CA LEU A 338 25.91 0.19 1.45
C LEU A 338 25.83 0.48 2.96
N LEU A 339 26.69 1.34 3.49
CA LEU A 339 26.61 1.76 4.89
C LEU A 339 25.68 2.97 5.09
N LYS A 340 25.30 3.65 4.00
CA LYS A 340 24.45 4.84 4.05
C LYS A 340 22.96 4.44 4.10
N PRO A 341 22.10 5.25 4.72
CA PRO A 341 20.65 5.10 4.56
C PRO A 341 20.25 5.22 3.09
N TRP A 342 19.38 4.31 2.65
CA TRP A 342 18.78 4.28 1.33
C TRP A 342 17.43 5.00 1.31
N LEU A 343 16.85 5.26 2.48
CA LEU A 343 15.63 6.06 2.62
C LEU A 343 15.82 7.23 3.60
N TRP A 344 15.00 8.26 3.40
CA TRP A 344 14.82 9.37 4.33
C TRP A 344 13.35 9.80 4.32
N ILE A 345 12.89 10.44 5.39
CA ILE A 345 11.53 10.97 5.50
C ILE A 345 11.48 12.29 4.73
N LYS A 346 10.72 12.31 3.63
CA LYS A 346 10.51 13.50 2.80
C LYS A 346 9.43 14.40 3.37
N ASP A 347 8.33 13.78 3.81
CA ASP A 347 7.15 14.47 4.31
C ASP A 347 6.48 13.60 5.38
N ALA A 348 5.80 14.24 6.32
CA ALA A 348 5.11 13.58 7.40
C ALA A 348 3.90 14.38 7.87
N VAL A 349 2.74 13.74 7.87
CA VAL A 349 1.47 14.41 8.17
C VAL A 349 0.58 13.54 9.05
N VAL A 350 -0.19 14.19 9.92
CA VAL A 350 -1.31 13.57 10.62
C VAL A 350 -2.56 13.73 9.76
N LEU A 351 -3.26 12.62 9.53
CA LEU A 351 -4.42 12.54 8.66
C LEU A 351 -5.71 12.53 9.49
N PRO A 352 -6.82 13.09 8.98
CA PRO A 352 -8.13 12.79 9.54
C PRO A 352 -8.41 11.29 9.41
N LEU A 353 -9.28 10.76 10.27
CA LEU A 353 -9.76 9.39 10.15
C LEU A 353 -10.44 9.18 8.78
N PRO A 354 -10.45 7.95 8.22
CA PRO A 354 -10.89 7.70 6.84
C PRO A 354 -12.28 8.23 6.45
N ASP A 355 -13.20 8.28 7.41
CA ASP A 355 -14.60 8.70 7.24
C ASP A 355 -14.85 10.16 7.68
N GLN A 356 -13.78 10.87 8.04
CA GLN A 356 -13.84 12.25 8.53
C GLN A 356 -13.25 13.21 7.50
N VAL A 357 -13.72 14.46 7.55
CA VAL A 357 -13.25 15.53 6.66
C VAL A 357 -12.35 16.47 7.45
N GLY A 358 -11.16 16.75 6.94
CA GLY A 358 -10.23 17.70 7.52
C GLY A 358 -8.98 17.84 6.65
N PRO A 359 -8.22 18.94 6.79
CA PRO A 359 -6.92 19.07 6.12
C PRO A 359 -5.89 18.09 6.70
N GLU A 360 -4.86 17.77 5.93
CA GLU A 360 -3.67 17.09 6.48
C GLU A 360 -2.92 18.08 7.38
N ILE A 361 -2.43 17.63 8.54
CA ILE A 361 -1.67 18.45 9.48
C ILE A 361 -0.19 18.08 9.35
N PRO A 362 0.69 18.96 8.84
CA PRO A 362 2.13 18.70 8.80
C PRO A 362 2.70 18.47 10.19
N PHE A 363 3.38 17.35 10.41
CA PHE A 363 3.93 17.02 11.72
C PHE A 363 5.19 16.15 11.58
N HIS A 364 6.34 16.72 11.90
CA HIS A 364 7.62 16.02 11.94
C HIS A 364 8.04 15.80 13.39
N TRP A 365 8.40 14.56 13.73
CA TRP A 365 8.74 14.19 15.11
C TRP A 365 10.04 14.86 15.59
N ASP A 366 11.06 14.88 14.73
CA ASP A 366 12.42 15.33 15.05
C ASP A 366 12.81 16.62 14.33
N GLN A 367 11.91 17.61 14.31
CA GLN A 367 12.40 18.99 14.16
C GLN A 367 13.03 19.43 15.49
N ASP A 368 14.24 18.92 15.74
CA ASP A 368 15.26 19.80 16.29
C ASP A 368 15.78 20.64 15.13
N ASP A 369 15.80 21.96 15.33
CA ASP A 369 16.31 22.96 14.39
C ASP A 369 17.61 22.46 13.74
N ARG A 370 17.55 22.09 12.45
CA ARG A 370 18.72 21.89 11.60
C ARG A 370 18.73 22.93 10.50
#